data_AF-A0AAW6T0C9-F1
#
_entry.id   AF-A0AAW6T0C9-F1
#
_cell.length_a   1.000
_cell.length_b   1.000
_cell.length_c   1.000
_cell.angle_alpha   90.00
_cell.angle_beta   90.00
_cell.angle_gamma   90.00
#
_symmetry.space_group_name_H-M   'P 1'
#
loop_
_entity.id
_entity.type
_entity.pdbx_description
1 polymer ?
#
loop_
_entity_poly.entity_id
_entity_poly.type
_entity_poly.pdbx_seq_one_letter_code
_entity_poly.pdbx_strand_id
1 'polypeptide(L)' 'MKKRGLLFLLALVLAFVPFTLNANASPGGLDKNGGHYCRTNCAKYGLKTGQYHYHNLMVLFL' A
#
# COMPACT_ATOMS: atom_id res chain seq x y z
N MET A 1 -29.68 -25.18 11.31
CA MET A 1 -29.89 -24.11 10.32
C MET A 1 -29.20 -22.79 10.70
N LYS A 2 -29.44 -22.20 11.89
CA LYS A 2 -28.87 -20.91 12.32
C LYS A 2 -27.32 -20.79 12.24
N LYS A 3 -26.57 -21.81 12.70
CA LYS A 3 -25.09 -21.79 12.67
C LYS A 3 -24.52 -21.85 11.25
N ARG A 4 -25.16 -22.61 10.35
CA ARG A 4 -24.75 -22.71 8.94
C ARG A 4 -25.03 -21.39 8.20
N GLY A 5 -26.14 -20.73 8.51
CA GLY A 5 -26.43 -19.38 7.99
C GLY A 5 -25.44 -18.33 8.46
N LEU A 6 -25.05 -18.36 9.75
CA LEU A 6 -24.03 -17.45 10.28
C LEU A 6 -22.66 -17.64 9.62
N LEU A 7 -22.25 -18.90 9.40
CA LEU A 7 -21.00 -19.21 8.69
C LEU A 7 -21.04 -18.73 7.23
N PHE A 8 -22.19 -18.88 6.56
CA PHE A 8 -22.37 -18.40 5.19
C PHE A 8 -22.29 -16.87 5.12
N LEU A 9 -22.89 -16.17 6.09
CA LEU A 9 -22.88 -14.72 6.17
C LEU A 9 -21.46 -14.19 6.47
N LEU A 10 -20.71 -14.87 7.35
CA LEU A 10 -19.31 -14.54 7.63
C LEU A 10 -18.41 -14.73 6.38
N ALA A 11 -18.59 -15.84 5.66
CA ALA A 11 -17.87 -16.11 4.42
C ALA A 11 -18.16 -15.06 3.34
N LEU A 12 -19.43 -14.63 3.23
CA LEU A 12 -19.83 -13.57 2.32
C LEU A 12 -19.13 -12.25 2.67
N VAL A 13 -19.16 -11.85 3.94
CA VAL A 13 -18.49 -10.61 4.39
C VAL A 13 -17.00 -10.65 4.05
N LEU A 14 -16.28 -11.72 4.41
CA LEU A 14 -14.85 -11.86 4.15
C LEU A 14 -14.50 -11.81 2.66
N ALA A 15 -15.36 -12.37 1.80
CA ALA A 15 -15.16 -12.34 0.36
C ALA A 15 -15.21 -10.92 -0.23
N PHE A 16 -15.98 -10.01 0.37
CA PHE A 16 -16.16 -8.64 -0.16
C PHE A 16 -15.23 -7.58 0.45
N VAL A 17 -14.58 -7.84 1.58
CA VAL A 17 -13.60 -6.91 2.20
C VAL A 17 -12.46 -6.47 1.25
N PRO A 18 -11.77 -7.36 0.51
CA PRO A 18 -10.55 -6.97 -0.21
C PRO A 18 -10.81 -6.01 -1.38
N PHE A 19 -12.03 -5.91 -1.90
CA PHE A 19 -12.36 -5.00 -3.01
C PHE A 19 -12.35 -3.52 -2.63
N THR A 20 -12.32 -3.19 -1.33
CA THR A 20 -12.29 -1.81 -0.85
C THR A 20 -10.88 -1.30 -0.52
N LEU A 21 -9.88 -2.19 -0.50
CA LEU A 21 -8.51 -1.87 -0.10
C LEU A 21 -7.66 -1.52 -1.33
N ASN A 22 -7.59 -0.23 -1.66
CA ASN A 22 -6.66 0.27 -2.66
C ASN A 22 -5.26 0.38 -2.04
N ALA A 23 -4.39 -0.61 -2.30
CA ALA A 23 -2.99 -0.55 -1.90
C ALA A 23 -2.18 0.25 -2.94
N ASN A 24 -1.87 1.50 -2.60
CA ASN A 24 -1.08 2.38 -3.46
C ASN A 24 0.43 2.08 -3.29
N ALA A 25 0.90 1.01 -3.93
CA ALA A 25 2.33 0.71 -4.00
C ALA A 25 2.99 1.71 -4.96
N SER A 26 3.76 2.66 -4.42
CA SER A 26 4.59 3.51 -5.28
C SER A 26 5.74 2.69 -5.88
N PRO A 27 6.07 2.90 -7.17
CA PRO A 27 7.22 2.26 -7.79
C PRO A 27 8.53 2.75 -7.17
N GLY A 28 9.41 1.83 -6.81
CA GLY A 28 10.67 2.13 -6.12
C GLY A 28 10.78 1.26 -4.88
N GLY A 29 11.49 0.15 -4.98
CA GLY A 29 11.77 -0.70 -3.82
C GLY A 29 12.66 0.03 -2.82
N LEU A 30 12.43 -0.20 -1.53
CA LEU A 30 13.34 0.25 -0.48
C LEU A 30 14.63 -0.58 -0.53
N ASP A 31 15.75 0.07 -0.30
CA ASP A 31 17.04 -0.58 -0.09
C ASP A 31 17.16 -1.11 1.35
N LYS A 32 18.31 -1.72 1.65
CA LYS A 32 18.62 -2.31 2.97
C LYS A 32 18.57 -1.30 4.13
N ASN A 33 18.63 0.00 3.85
CA ASN A 33 18.54 1.05 4.84
C ASN A 33 17.11 1.57 4.98
N GLY A 34 16.13 1.08 4.21
CA GLY A 34 14.74 1.57 4.28
C GLY A 34 14.51 2.86 3.49
N GLY A 35 15.41 3.23 2.58
CA GLY A 35 15.23 4.36 1.67
C GLY A 35 15.32 3.95 0.19
N HIS A 36 15.22 4.90 -0.72
CA HIS A 36 15.40 4.65 -2.15
C HIS A 36 15.81 5.92 -2.90
N TYR A 37 16.41 5.74 -4.08
CA TYR A 37 16.65 6.84 -5.01
C TYR A 37 15.47 7.01 -5.96
N CYS A 38 14.96 8.24 -6.07
CA CYS A 38 13.94 8.53 -7.06
C CYS A 38 14.55 8.53 -8.48
N ARG A 39 14.06 7.66 -9.37
CA ARG A 39 14.58 7.51 -10.75
C ARG A 39 13.56 7.84 -11.83
N THR A 40 12.29 7.52 -11.60
CA THR A 40 11.22 7.73 -12.57
C THR A 40 10.05 8.46 -11.91
N ASN A 41 9.35 9.28 -12.68
CA ASN A 41 8.17 10.03 -12.21
C ASN A 41 8.40 10.92 -10.97
N CYS A 42 9.65 11.32 -10.66
CA CYS A 42 10.00 12.08 -9.46
C CYS A 42 9.25 13.42 -9.36
N ALA A 43 9.14 14.13 -10.49
CA ALA A 43 8.43 15.40 -10.56
C ALA A 43 6.93 15.27 -10.20
N LYS A 44 6.30 14.11 -10.46
CA LYS A 44 4.90 13.84 -10.08
C LYS A 44 4.69 13.89 -8.56
N TYR A 45 5.76 13.60 -7.80
CA TYR A 45 5.77 13.61 -6.35
C TYR A 45 6.49 14.84 -5.76
N GLY A 46 6.80 15.86 -6.58
CA GLY A 46 7.53 17.05 -6.14
C GLY A 46 9.01 16.79 -5.80
N LEU A 47 9.57 15.66 -6.22
CA LEU A 47 10.93 15.23 -5.90
C LEU A 47 11.87 15.47 -7.09
N LYS A 48 13.17 15.64 -6.79
CA LYS A 48 14.20 15.71 -7.84
C LYS A 48 14.67 14.32 -8.25
N THR A 49 14.88 14.12 -9.54
CA THR A 49 15.49 12.88 -10.05
C THR A 49 16.89 12.71 -9.47
N GLY A 50 17.19 11.52 -8.95
CA GLY A 50 18.46 11.18 -8.31
C GLY A 50 18.54 11.52 -6.82
N GLN A 51 17.48 12.09 -6.23
CA GLN A 51 17.42 12.34 -4.80
C GLN A 51 17.14 11.05 -4.01
N TYR A 52 17.79 10.89 -2.85
CA TYR A 52 17.56 9.78 -1.93
C TYR A 52 16.48 10.13 -0.89
N HIS A 53 15.54 9.21 -0.66
CA HIS A 53 14.41 9.39 0.24
C HIS A 53 14.32 8.22 1.22
N TYR A 54 14.18 8.53 2.51
CA TYR A 54 14.09 7.54 3.56
C TYR A 54 12.63 7.32 3.99
N HIS A 55 12.21 6.07 4.16
CA HIS A 55 10.88 5.71 4.64
C HIS A 55 10.98 5.18 6.07
N ASN A 56 11.00 6.07 7.06
CA ASN A 56 10.96 5.68 8.46
C ASN A 56 9.51 5.68 8.95
N LEU A 57 8.89 4.50 9.06
CA LEU A 57 7.54 4.25 9.57
C LEU A 57 6.41 5.02 8.87
N MET A 58 5.52 4.27 8.19
CA MET A 58 4.12 4.60 7.90
C MET A 58 3.68 6.05 8.25
N VAL A 59 4.05 7.02 7.42
CA VAL A 59 3.37 8.32 7.37
C VAL A 59 3.27 8.74 5.91
N LEU A 60 2.05 8.51 5.41
CA LEU A 60 1.28 9.33 4.49
C LEU A 60 2.08 10.17 3.48
N PHE A 61 1.83 9.85 2.21
CA PHE A 61 1.90 10.80 1.10
C PHE A 61 1.27 12.15 1.52
N LEU A 62 2.11 13.13 1.84
CA LEU A 62 1.77 14.55 1.93
C LEU A 62 2.86 15.33 1.21
#